data_AF-A0A930P6H3-F1
#
_entry.id   AF-A0A930P6H3-F1
#
_cell.length_a   1.000
_cell.length_b   1.000
_cell.length_c   1.000
_cell.angle_alpha   90.00
_cell.angle_beta   90.00
_cell.angle_gamma   90.00
#
_symmetry.space_group_name_H-M   'P 1'
#
loop_
_entity.id
_entity.type
_entity.pdbx_description
1 polymer ?
#
loop_
_entity_poly.entity_id
_entity_poly.type
_entity_poly.pdbx_seq_one_letter_code
_entity_poly.pdbx_strand_id
1 'polypeptide(L)'
;MLLELHCEDGSSIDFVKNIKGKKRKEKIGVYAIYNAAADGNSFLFFDYLTRRAYITPTCFSDCLPEYTSLDFKKRSLILRNTNSFIGSLNDTLNIGDRPEYVVCGKRFHFVKAILNVIN
;
A
#
# COMPACT_ATOMS: atom_id res chain seq x y z
N MET A 1 -22.64 -10.80 -3.58
CA MET A 1 -21.66 -10.79 -4.68
C MET A 1 -20.31 -11.17 -4.09
N LEU A 2 -19.77 -12.29 -4.53
CA LEU A 2 -18.43 -12.76 -4.18
C LEU A 2 -17.50 -12.33 -5.32
N LEU A 3 -16.34 -11.76 -4.99
CA LEU A 3 -15.31 -11.36 -5.95
C LEU A 3 -14.07 -12.19 -5.64
N GLU A 4 -13.47 -12.76 -6.66
CA GLU A 4 -12.20 -13.49 -6.59
C GLU A 4 -11.12 -12.68 -7.32
N LEU A 5 -9.95 -12.53 -6.70
CA LEU A 5 -8.81 -11.77 -7.22
C LEU A 5 -7.64 -12.74 -7.36
N HIS A 6 -6.97 -12.70 -8.50
CA HIS A 6 -5.73 -13.44 -8.74
C HIS A 6 -4.74 -12.56 -9.49
N CYS A 7 -3.44 -12.82 -9.32
CA CYS A 7 -2.39 -12.20 -10.11
C CYS A 7 -2.02 -13.12 -11.29
N GLU A 8 -2.00 -12.59 -12.50
CA GLU A 8 -1.63 -13.35 -13.70
C GLU A 8 -0.18 -13.84 -13.68
N ASP A 9 0.71 -13.12 -12.99
CA ASP A 9 2.14 -13.41 -12.87
C ASP A 9 2.48 -14.45 -11.80
N GLY A 10 1.47 -15.03 -11.13
CA GLY A 10 1.65 -16.00 -10.06
C GLY A 10 1.99 -15.40 -8.69
N SER A 11 2.00 -14.06 -8.56
CA SER A 11 2.11 -13.39 -7.26
C SER A 11 0.98 -13.81 -6.31
N SER A 12 1.26 -13.89 -5.01
CA SER A 12 0.23 -14.18 -4.01
C SER A 12 -0.48 -12.90 -3.57
N ILE A 13 -1.79 -13.00 -3.34
CA ILE A 13 -2.60 -11.92 -2.79
C ILE A 13 -3.07 -12.32 -1.41
N ASP A 14 -2.69 -11.54 -0.41
CA ASP A 14 -3.07 -11.75 0.98
C ASP A 14 -3.97 -10.62 1.47
N PHE A 15 -5.09 -10.99 2.10
CA PHE A 15 -5.96 -10.01 2.74
C PHE A 15 -5.30 -9.50 4.01
N VAL A 16 -5.05 -8.20 4.06
CA VAL A 16 -4.40 -7.57 5.22
C VAL A 16 -5.45 -7.17 6.24
N LYS A 17 -6.44 -6.36 5.83
CA LYS A 17 -7.54 -5.93 6.69
C LYS A 17 -8.63 -5.17 5.96
N ASN A 18 -9.72 -4.92 6.68
CA ASN A 18 -10.75 -3.98 6.27
C ASN A 18 -10.65 -2.68 7.09
N ILE A 19 -10.57 -1.54 6.42
CA ILE A 19 -10.61 -0.23 7.07
C ILE A 19 -12.03 0.30 6.99
N LYS A 20 -12.54 0.80 8.13
CA LYS A 20 -13.79 1.56 8.18
C LYS A 20 -13.45 3.04 8.27
N GLY A 21 -14.00 3.85 7.36
CA GLY A 21 -13.80 5.30 7.40
C GLY A 21 -14.33 5.92 8.71
N LYS A 22 -13.64 6.96 9.22
CA LYS A 22 -14.02 7.65 10.47
C LYS A 22 -15.44 8.27 10.45
N LYS A 23 -16.01 8.54 9.27
CA LYS A 23 -17.31 9.24 9.13
C LYS A 23 -18.41 8.52 8.33
N ARG A 24 -18.15 7.51 7.48
CA ARG A 24 -19.22 6.82 6.72
C ARG A 24 -18.84 5.39 6.31
N LYS A 25 -19.89 4.63 5.93
CA LYS A 25 -20.03 3.23 5.49
C LYS A 25 -19.01 2.68 4.48
N GLU A 26 -18.01 3.44 4.08
CA GLU A 26 -16.91 3.01 3.21
C GLU A 26 -16.14 1.91 3.93
N LYS A 27 -16.29 0.71 3.39
CA LYS A 27 -15.43 -0.43 3.70
C LYS A 27 -14.33 -0.37 2.64
N ILE A 28 -13.09 -0.27 3.08
CA ILE A 28 -11.94 -0.40 2.19
C ILE A 28 -11.29 -1.74 2.48
N GLY A 29 -11.25 -2.62 1.48
CA GLY A 29 -10.46 -3.85 1.53
C GLY A 29 -9.01 -3.52 1.25
N VAL A 30 -8.11 -4.04 2.07
CA VAL A 30 -6.66 -3.88 1.89
C VAL A 30 -6.06 -5.25 1.65
N TYR A 31 -5.27 -5.34 0.58
CA TYR A 31 -4.59 -6.53 0.17
C TYR A 31 -3.11 -6.23 -0.03
N ALA A 32 -2.25 -7.15 0.37
CA ALA A 32 -0.84 -7.18 0.02
C ALA A 32 -0.70 -8.11 -1.18
N ILE A 33 0.02 -7.67 -2.19
CA ILE A 33 0.35 -8.46 -3.37
C ILE A 33 1.86 -8.72 -3.30
N TYR A 34 2.23 -9.94 -2.95
CA TYR A 34 3.64 -10.31 -2.78
C TYR A 34 4.24 -10.66 -4.13
N ASN A 35 5.31 -9.94 -4.48
CA ASN A 35 6.11 -10.22 -5.65
C ASN A 35 7.41 -10.93 -5.24
N ALA A 36 7.55 -12.19 -5.62
CA ALA A 36 8.71 -13.01 -5.27
C ALA A 36 10.02 -12.54 -5.93
N ALA A 37 9.96 -11.91 -7.11
CA ALA A 37 11.15 -11.40 -7.79
C ALA A 37 11.71 -10.13 -7.11
N ALA A 38 10.84 -9.32 -6.52
CA ALA A 38 11.21 -8.12 -5.78
C ALA A 38 11.38 -8.35 -4.27
N ASP A 39 10.94 -9.51 -3.75
CA ASP A 39 10.83 -9.78 -2.31
C ASP A 39 10.17 -8.62 -1.54
N GLY A 40 8.96 -8.28 -1.97
CA GLY A 40 8.22 -7.14 -1.43
C GLY A 40 6.76 -7.15 -1.83
N ASN A 41 6.00 -6.22 -1.24
CA ASN A 41 4.57 -6.11 -1.43
C ASN A 41 4.19 -4.82 -2.16
N SER A 42 3.32 -4.93 -3.15
CA SER A 42 2.45 -3.82 -3.54
C SER A 42 1.16 -3.88 -2.71
N PHE A 43 0.53 -2.73 -2.48
CA PHE A 43 -0.68 -2.65 -1.68
C PHE A 43 -1.86 -2.24 -2.54
N LEU A 44 -2.90 -3.08 -2.53
CA LEU A 44 -4.17 -2.84 -3.22
C LEU A 44 -5.25 -2.41 -2.22
N PHE A 45 -5.97 -1.36 -2.58
CA PHE A 45 -7.07 -0.76 -1.82
C PHE A 45 -8.32 -0.83 -2.67
N PHE A 46 -9.31 -1.61 -2.22
CA PHE A 46 -10.59 -1.74 -2.88
C PHE A 46 -11.66 -0.97 -2.12
N ASP A 47 -12.22 0.06 -2.73
CA ASP A 47 -13.37 0.78 -2.20
C ASP A 47 -14.66 0.03 -2.58
N TYR A 48 -15.26 -0.68 -1.60
CA TYR A 48 -16.48 -1.44 -1.83
C TYR A 48 -17.71 -0.56 -2.17
N LEU A 49 -17.68 0.73 -1.82
CA LEU A 49 -18.80 1.65 -2.09
C LEU A 49 -18.75 2.11 -3.55
N THR A 50 -17.59 2.59 -4.00
CA THR A 50 -17.43 3.10 -5.37
C THR A 50 -17.05 2.01 -6.38
N ARG A 51 -16.71 0.80 -5.91
CA ARG A 51 -16.20 -0.33 -6.70
C ARG A 51 -14.93 0.04 -7.49
N ARG A 52 -14.07 0.87 -6.90
CA ARG A 52 -12.78 1.28 -7.48
C ARG A 52 -11.63 0.61 -6.75
N ALA A 53 -10.66 0.16 -7.52
CA ALA A 53 -9.41 -0.40 -7.00
C ALA A 53 -8.27 0.59 -7.22
N TYR A 54 -7.42 0.72 -6.20
CA TYR A 54 -6.22 1.51 -6.23
C TYR A 54 -5.04 0.63 -5.84
N ILE A 55 -3.87 0.85 -6.42
CA ILE A 55 -2.68 0.06 -6.14
C ILE A 55 -1.45 0.95 -6.05
N THR A 56 -0.51 0.63 -5.17
CA THR A 56 0.81 1.23 -5.21
C THR A 56 1.59 0.66 -6.41
N PRO A 57 2.12 1.48 -7.34
CA PRO A 57 2.83 0.98 -8.52
C PRO A 57 4.15 0.28 -8.20
N THR A 58 4.68 0.52 -7.00
CA THR A 58 5.97 0.01 -6.54
C THR A 58 5.77 -1.12 -5.53
N CYS A 59 6.70 -2.07 -5.50
CA CYS A 59 6.82 -3.08 -4.44
C CYS A 59 7.67 -2.53 -3.30
N PHE A 60 7.20 -2.72 -2.07
CA PHE A 60 7.84 -2.29 -0.84
C PHE A 60 8.20 -3.48 0.02
N SER A 61 9.46 -3.62 0.37
CA SER A 61 9.91 -4.55 1.41
C SER A 61 9.95 -3.86 2.77
N ASP A 62 9.68 -4.60 3.84
CA ASP A 62 9.66 -4.11 5.23
C ASP A 62 8.78 -2.87 5.47
N CYS A 63 7.62 -2.81 4.82
CA CYS A 63 6.72 -1.68 4.94
C CYS A 63 5.27 -2.14 5.08
N LEU A 64 4.49 -1.41 5.87
CA LEU A 64 3.04 -1.63 6.01
C LEU A 64 2.27 -0.32 5.86
N PRO A 65 1.08 -0.34 5.23
CA PRO A 65 0.32 0.88 4.98
C PRO A 65 -0.28 1.50 6.25
N GLU A 66 -0.13 2.82 6.38
CA GLU A 66 -0.78 3.64 7.41
C GLU A 66 -2.15 4.09 6.94
N TYR A 67 -3.13 3.24 7.19
CA TYR A 67 -4.48 3.37 6.66
C TYR A 67 -5.22 4.67 6.98
N THR A 68 -4.90 5.32 8.10
CA THR A 68 -5.48 6.61 8.46
C THR A 68 -4.96 7.76 7.59
N SER A 69 -3.87 7.54 6.85
CA SER A 69 -3.27 8.50 5.93
C SER A 69 -3.73 8.32 4.47
N LEU A 70 -4.54 7.30 4.19
CA LEU A 70 -5.04 7.01 2.85
C LEU A 70 -5.91 8.16 2.33
N ASP A 71 -5.49 8.78 1.23
CA ASP A 71 -6.21 9.87 0.57
C ASP A 71 -6.40 9.54 -0.91
N PHE A 72 -7.60 9.06 -1.26
CA PHE A 72 -7.96 8.74 -2.64
C PHE A 72 -8.04 9.98 -3.55
N LYS A 73 -8.35 11.17 -3.01
CA LYS A 73 -8.41 12.40 -3.81
C LYS A 73 -7.01 12.83 -4.23
N LYS A 74 -6.06 12.75 -3.29
CA LYS A 74 -4.64 13.05 -3.56
C LYS A 74 -3.87 11.87 -4.13
N ARG A 75 -4.49 10.69 -4.22
CA ARG A 75 -3.87 9.43 -4.65
C ARG A 75 -2.57 9.16 -3.91
N SER A 76 -2.62 9.27 -2.59
CA SER A 76 -1.43 9.13 -1.76
C SER A 76 -1.70 8.35 -0.48
N LEU A 77 -0.64 7.73 0.03
CA LEU A 77 -0.65 6.94 1.25
C LEU A 77 0.72 7.05 1.93
N ILE A 78 0.74 6.97 3.26
CA ILE A 78 1.97 6.75 4.02
C ILE A 78 2.13 5.26 4.31
N LEU A 79 3.33 4.74 4.13
CA LEU A 79 3.77 3.41 4.57
C LEU A 79 4.70 3.59 5.76
N ARG A 80 4.50 2.79 6.81
CA ARG A 80 5.41 2.70 7.95
C ARG A 80 6.43 1.61 7.70
N ASN A 81 7.70 1.93 7.91
CA ASN A 81 8.78 0.97 7.93
C ASN A 81 8.64 0.02 9.14
N THR A 82 8.62 -1.29 8.91
CA THR A 82 8.56 -2.33 9.97
C THR A 82 9.92 -2.72 10.50
N ASN A 83 10.99 -2.36 9.81
CA ASN A 83 12.39 -2.62 10.16
C ASN A 83 13.06 -1.36 10.77
N SER A 84 12.27 -0.41 11.29
CA SER A 84 12.77 0.86 11.82
C SER A 84 13.73 0.65 12.98
N PHE A 85 14.95 1.17 12.84
CA PHE A 85 15.89 1.35 13.96
C PHE A 85 15.33 2.44 14.89
N ILE A 86 15.36 2.21 16.21
CA ILE A 86 14.93 3.18 17.23
C ILE A 86 15.98 4.29 17.31
N GLY A 87 15.90 5.27 16.41
CA GLY A 87 16.78 6.44 16.37
C GLY A 87 16.04 7.59 15.73
N SER A 88 15.93 8.71 16.45
CA SER A 88 15.10 9.84 16.05
C SER A 88 15.57 10.49 14.75
N LEU A 89 14.92 10.18 13.63
CA LEU A 89 14.92 11.04 12.46
C LEU A 89 13.56 10.96 11.79
N ASN A 90 12.84 12.08 11.81
CA ASN A 90 11.53 12.28 11.20
C ASN A 90 11.60 12.37 9.66
N ASP A 91 12.53 11.67 9.01
CA ASP A 91 12.71 11.77 7.57
C ASP A 91 11.70 10.87 6.84
N THR A 92 10.91 11.52 5.98
CA THR A 92 9.92 10.87 5.10
C THR A 92 10.48 10.81 3.69
N LEU A 93 10.61 9.60 3.12
CA LEU A 93 10.98 9.44 1.71
C LEU A 93 9.76 9.70 0.82
N ASN A 94 9.85 10.65 -0.11
CA ASN A 94 8.83 10.88 -1.14
C ASN A 94 9.23 10.14 -2.41
N ILE A 95 8.44 9.12 -2.79
CA ILE A 95 8.65 8.39 -4.04
C ILE A 95 7.66 8.94 -5.07
N GLY A 96 8.19 9.46 -6.18
CA GLY A 96 7.39 9.90 -7.32
C GLY A 96 6.84 8.72 -8.13
N ASP A 97 6.61 8.92 -9.43
CA ASP A 97 6.00 7.91 -10.34
C ASP A 97 6.97 6.79 -10.79
N ARG A 98 8.13 6.62 -10.16
CA ARG A 98 9.14 5.65 -10.62
C ARG A 98 8.83 4.25 -10.08
N PRO A 99 8.69 3.23 -10.96
CA PRO A 99 8.33 1.85 -10.59
C PRO A 99 9.53 1.05 -10.03
N GLU A 100 10.54 1.71 -9.49
CA GLU A 100 11.74 1.04 -8.99
C GLU A 100 11.49 0.55 -7.56
N TYR A 101 11.74 -0.74 -7.32
CA TYR A 101 11.68 -1.39 -6.02
C TYR A 101 12.22 -0.52 -4.88
N VAL A 102 11.47 -0.42 -3.78
CA VAL A 102 11.89 0.37 -2.63
C VAL A 102 12.04 -0.53 -1.41
N VAL A 103 13.28 -0.66 -0.95
CA VAL A 103 13.57 -1.09 0.41
C VAL A 103 13.23 0.06 1.34
N CYS A 104 12.31 -0.15 2.27
CA CYS A 104 12.14 0.74 3.41
C CYS A 104 13.36 0.59 4.33
N GLY A 105 14.50 1.15 3.92
CA GLY A 105 15.74 1.04 4.67
C GLY A 105 15.60 1.67 6.05
N LYS A 106 16.38 1.19 7.04
CA LYS A 106 16.37 1.65 8.45
C LYS A 106 16.45 3.17 8.65
N ARG A 107 16.87 3.90 7.62
CA ARG A 107 17.03 5.35 7.56
C ARG A 107 15.72 6.12 7.63
N PHE A 108 14.63 5.60 7.06
CA PHE A 108 13.35 6.30 6.96
C PHE A 108 12.26 5.55 7.72
N HIS A 109 11.55 6.25 8.60
CA HIS A 109 10.44 5.66 9.37
C HIS A 109 9.15 5.58 8.55
N PHE A 110 8.98 6.52 7.62
CA PHE A 110 7.81 6.62 6.79
C PHE A 110 8.18 6.85 5.33
N VAL A 111 7.36 6.29 4.45
CA VAL A 111 7.46 6.46 3.00
C VAL A 111 6.14 6.97 2.49
N LYS A 112 6.14 8.06 1.73
CA LYS A 112 4.95 8.52 1.03
C LYS A 112 4.90 7.86 -0.34
N ALA A 113 3.88 7.04 -0.54
CA ALA A 113 3.59 6.34 -1.79
C ALA A 113 2.43 7.00 -2.53
N ILE A 114 2.48 6.90 -3.85
CA ILE A 114 1.38 7.27 -4.75
C ILE A 114 0.48 6.06 -5.02
N LEU A 115 -0.75 6.33 -5.47
CA LEU A 115 -1.74 5.33 -5.83
C LEU A 115 -2.16 5.47 -7.30
N ASN A 116 -2.10 4.37 -8.03
CA ASN A 116 -2.67 4.26 -9.37
C ASN A 116 -4.07 3.66 -9.29
N VAL A 117 -4.95 4.06 -10.21
CA VAL A 117 -6.28 3.45 -10.37
C VAL A 117 -6.14 2.25 -11.29
N ILE A 118 -6.75 1.13 -10.91
CA ILE A 118 -6.91 -0.03 -11.81
C ILE A 118 -8.25 0.16 -12.54
N ASN A 119 -8.19 0.17 -13.87
CA ASN A 119 -9.36 0.27 -14.75
C ASN A 119 -9.83 -1.11 -15.20
#